data_AF-A0A3R6QSN1-F1
#
_entry.id   AF-A0A3R6QSN1-F1
#
_cell.length_a   1.000
_cell.length_b   1.000
_cell.length_c   1.000
_cell.angle_alpha   90.00
_cell.angle_beta   90.00
_cell.angle_gamma   90.00
#
_symmetry.space_group_name_H-M   'P 1'
#
loop_
_entity.id
_entity.type
_entity.pdbx_description
1 polymer ?
#
loop_
_entity_poly.entity_id
_entity_poly.type
_entity_poly.pdbx_seq_one_letter_code
_entity_poly.pdbx_strand_id
1 'polypeptide(L)'
;MRKKRKYIIENTCVGMYLSDVHNEKIRIDQAVQRAFCSNNEFINNLVYSVVSNEIYIPNIILADENEDDKIIKSYAVDGGQRTVALGKFMYEGYRITKTIREPIIVYDKRKTDENGNVVRDDDGEIVWEEVEYDLRGKTYDDLPDELKESFYKCPLGLTIYQNTKPSETTDLVGIYNIQSGMNVSQKSLTYLGNFAEEVKRIKEDSDFLKDGTALTESDKKKGIWERVISECVMAVNHFENWKKDPKKMCDYLNTNATKNEYLRIEDYFNRLALYSDKLENKKVSDLFTTKDILVWMKVFDNFTKLHISDEKFGEFLNVFVKDMMNKEVDGITWNELDADKHTKDTGIIQKKVEHLTYLLLDYLHIDTGDYTVEKDDVTETESNDVVTDKEENINVEEEDTVDNDVLGFLKENISPDITEEDLKAYEEDLDVYSLDVDNNTLLLDKENRKSLLAMVAYSYQNDVSLDEWFVDFFKRKDSYLFDQKQNYESMKKDFEEFTQKGKNAA
;
A
#
# COMPACT_ATOMS: atom_id res chain seq x y z
N MET A 1 1.11 44.72 -27.93
CA MET A 1 1.65 43.38 -28.19
C MET A 1 0.77 42.36 -27.47
N ARG A 2 0.02 41.51 -28.20
CA ARG A 2 -0.66 40.37 -27.59
C ARG A 2 0.42 39.43 -27.06
N LYS A 3 0.42 39.10 -25.75
CA LYS A 3 1.28 38.03 -25.21
C LYS A 3 1.04 36.78 -26.06
N LYS A 4 2.07 36.27 -26.75
CA LYS A 4 2.03 34.93 -27.37
C LYS A 4 1.62 33.95 -26.25
N ARG A 5 0.72 33.01 -26.54
CA ARG A 5 0.39 31.95 -25.58
C ARG A 5 1.68 31.21 -25.26
N LYS A 6 1.96 30.97 -23.98
CA LYS A 6 3.19 30.31 -23.53
C LYS A 6 3.14 28.78 -23.72
N TYR A 7 1.94 28.24 -23.99
CA TYR A 7 1.72 26.82 -24.22
C TYR A 7 0.61 26.57 -25.26
N ILE A 8 0.64 25.37 -25.85
CA ILE A 8 -0.39 24.81 -26.74
C ILE A 8 -0.88 23.46 -26.20
N ILE A 9 -2.02 22.99 -26.72
CA ILE A 9 -2.54 21.65 -26.46
C ILE A 9 -2.63 20.94 -27.80
N GLU A 10 -2.05 19.75 -27.88
CA GLU A 10 -2.09 18.88 -29.04
C GLU A 10 -2.63 17.50 -28.63
N ASN A 11 -3.21 16.77 -29.58
CA ASN A 11 -3.64 15.40 -29.38
C ASN A 11 -2.73 14.48 -30.20
N THR A 12 -2.35 13.37 -29.61
CA THR A 12 -1.60 12.27 -30.23
C THR A 12 -2.20 10.94 -29.76
N CYS A 13 -1.49 9.84 -29.98
CA CYS A 13 -1.77 8.56 -29.35
C CYS A 13 -0.53 8.03 -28.63
N VAL A 14 -0.75 7.12 -27.68
CA VAL A 14 0.31 6.55 -26.83
C VAL A 14 1.44 5.96 -27.67
N GLY A 15 1.13 5.18 -28.71
CA GLY A 15 2.16 4.56 -29.55
C GLY A 15 3.07 5.57 -30.27
N MET A 16 2.50 6.65 -30.81
CA MET A 16 3.30 7.70 -31.47
C MET A 16 4.16 8.46 -30.46
N TYR A 17 3.61 8.82 -29.30
CA TYR A 17 4.35 9.49 -28.24
C TYR A 17 5.52 8.65 -27.74
N LEU A 18 5.29 7.36 -27.44
CA LEU A 18 6.35 6.46 -26.96
C LEU A 18 7.41 6.20 -28.03
N SER A 19 7.04 6.16 -29.31
CA SER A 19 8.00 6.11 -30.42
C SER A 19 8.88 7.36 -30.46
N ASP A 20 8.33 8.55 -30.25
CA ASP A 20 9.11 9.78 -30.20
C ASP A 20 10.04 9.84 -28.98
N VAL A 21 9.65 9.25 -27.85
CA VAL A 21 10.53 9.09 -26.67
C VAL A 21 11.64 8.06 -26.95
N HIS A 22 11.29 6.90 -27.50
CA HIS A 22 12.25 5.83 -27.80
C HIS A 22 13.30 6.26 -28.83
N ASN A 23 12.92 7.12 -29.78
CA ASN A 23 13.82 7.71 -30.77
C ASN A 23 14.48 9.02 -30.28
N GLU A 24 14.44 9.30 -28.97
CA GLU A 24 15.03 10.48 -28.31
C GLU A 24 14.60 11.85 -28.84
N LYS A 25 13.48 11.94 -29.56
CA LYS A 25 12.89 13.24 -29.95
C LYS A 25 12.28 13.95 -28.75
N ILE A 26 11.75 13.16 -27.80
CA ILE A 26 11.27 13.61 -26.49
C ILE A 26 12.17 12.99 -25.42
N ARG A 27 12.66 13.83 -24.50
CA ARG A 27 13.61 13.46 -23.46
C ARG A 27 12.92 13.38 -22.10
N ILE A 28 13.26 12.36 -21.32
CA ILE A 28 12.74 12.13 -19.96
C ILE A 28 13.84 12.23 -18.90
N ASP A 29 15.07 12.53 -19.31
CA ASP A 29 16.30 12.54 -18.52
C ASP A 29 16.75 13.96 -18.15
N GLN A 30 15.80 14.85 -17.86
CA GLN A 30 16.12 16.17 -17.34
C GLN A 30 16.74 16.01 -15.93
N ALA A 31 17.80 16.76 -15.62
CA ALA A 31 18.65 16.53 -14.43
C ALA A 31 17.94 16.62 -13.05
N VAL A 32 16.80 17.32 -12.96
CA VAL A 32 15.97 17.42 -11.76
C VAL A 32 14.71 16.55 -11.84
N GLN A 33 14.56 15.76 -12.91
CA GLN A 33 13.51 14.76 -13.03
C GLN A 33 13.82 13.60 -12.07
N ARG A 34 12.81 13.18 -11.30
CA ARG A 34 12.96 12.01 -10.44
C ARG A 34 13.19 10.74 -11.26
N ALA A 35 14.07 9.87 -10.77
CA ALA A 35 14.22 8.53 -11.32
C ALA A 35 12.89 7.76 -11.28
N PHE A 36 12.77 6.74 -12.13
CA PHE A 36 11.60 5.86 -12.08
C PHE A 36 11.52 5.17 -10.72
N CYS A 37 10.40 5.33 -10.01
CA CYS A 37 10.20 4.82 -8.65
C CYS A 37 8.79 4.22 -8.46
N SER A 38 8.04 4.04 -9.55
CA SER A 38 6.73 3.40 -9.48
C SER A 38 6.84 1.88 -9.43
N ASN A 39 5.92 1.25 -8.69
CA ASN A 39 5.89 -0.19 -8.49
C ASN A 39 5.15 -0.94 -9.61
N ASN A 40 5.19 -2.27 -9.58
CA ASN A 40 4.53 -3.13 -10.58
C ASN A 40 3.01 -2.93 -10.66
N GLU A 41 2.34 -2.65 -9.53
CA GLU A 41 0.90 -2.36 -9.51
C GLU A 41 0.58 -1.12 -10.36
N PHE A 42 1.39 -0.05 -10.26
CA PHE A 42 1.23 1.14 -11.09
C PHE A 42 1.38 0.84 -12.58
N ILE A 43 2.44 0.10 -12.95
CA ILE A 43 2.69 -0.26 -14.36
C ILE A 43 1.52 -1.09 -14.90
N ASN A 44 1.13 -2.15 -14.18
CA ASN A 44 0.08 -3.07 -14.60
C ASN A 44 -1.26 -2.36 -14.85
N ASN A 45 -1.71 -1.52 -13.91
CA ASN A 45 -2.99 -0.84 -14.04
C ASN A 45 -2.95 0.28 -15.09
N LEU A 46 -1.80 0.93 -15.30
CA LEU A 46 -1.64 1.89 -16.39
C LEU A 46 -1.69 1.19 -17.76
N VAL A 47 -1.08 0.01 -17.89
CA VAL A 47 -1.19 -0.80 -19.11
C VAL A 47 -2.63 -1.23 -19.34
N TYR A 48 -3.35 -1.72 -18.32
CA TYR A 48 -4.79 -2.03 -18.44
C TYR A 48 -5.58 -0.84 -19.00
N SER A 49 -5.39 0.36 -18.43
CA SER A 49 -6.07 1.57 -18.90
C SER A 49 -5.84 1.86 -20.38
N VAL A 50 -4.61 1.67 -20.86
CA VAL A 50 -4.22 1.94 -22.25
C VAL A 50 -4.71 0.84 -23.19
N VAL A 51 -4.64 -0.44 -22.79
CA VAL A 51 -5.07 -1.57 -23.63
C VAL A 51 -6.60 -1.64 -23.73
N SER A 52 -7.32 -1.43 -22.62
CA SER A 52 -8.80 -1.38 -22.61
C SER A 52 -9.34 -0.15 -23.33
N ASN A 53 -8.59 0.96 -23.30
CA ASN A 53 -9.00 2.27 -23.83
C ASN A 53 -10.29 2.81 -23.19
N GLU A 54 -10.65 2.30 -22.00
CA GLU A 54 -11.81 2.73 -21.23
C GLU A 54 -11.48 3.88 -20.27
N ILE A 55 -10.21 3.96 -19.85
CA ILE A 55 -9.75 4.88 -18.82
C ILE A 55 -8.91 5.99 -19.45
N TYR A 56 -9.32 7.24 -19.24
CA TYR A 56 -8.61 8.41 -19.73
C TYR A 56 -7.19 8.50 -19.16
N ILE A 57 -6.20 8.63 -20.05
CA ILE A 57 -4.81 8.87 -19.68
C ILE A 57 -4.58 10.38 -19.55
N PRO A 58 -4.19 10.89 -18.36
CA PRO A 58 -3.96 12.32 -18.19
C PRO A 58 -2.84 12.83 -19.10
N ASN A 59 -2.97 14.09 -19.51
CA ASN A 59 -2.04 14.72 -20.43
C ASN A 59 -0.59 14.64 -19.95
N ILE A 60 0.32 14.51 -20.91
CA ILE A 60 1.76 14.70 -20.68
C ILE A 60 2.09 16.17 -20.90
N ILE A 61 2.94 16.73 -20.04
CA ILE A 61 3.41 18.11 -20.19
C ILE A 61 4.81 18.09 -20.77
N LEU A 62 4.99 18.79 -21.88
CA LEU A 62 6.26 18.95 -22.57
C LEU A 62 6.77 20.38 -22.44
N ALA A 63 8.09 20.53 -22.43
CA ALA A 63 8.76 21.82 -22.58
C ALA A 63 9.71 21.76 -23.78
N ASP A 64 9.38 22.54 -24.81
CA ASP A 64 10.22 22.70 -25.99
C ASP A 64 11.26 23.80 -25.75
N GLU A 65 12.52 23.40 -25.73
CA GLU A 65 13.67 24.28 -25.74
C GLU A 65 14.04 24.62 -27.18
N ASN A 66 13.95 25.91 -27.51
CA ASN A 66 14.18 26.43 -28.86
C ASN A 66 15.42 27.33 -28.90
N GLU A 67 16.17 27.25 -30.00
CA GLU A 67 17.17 28.25 -30.41
C GLU A 67 16.86 28.64 -31.86
N ASP A 68 16.85 29.94 -32.14
CA ASP A 68 16.56 30.50 -33.47
C ASP A 68 15.30 29.92 -34.15
N ASP A 69 14.19 29.85 -33.41
CA ASP A 69 12.88 29.32 -33.85
C ASP A 69 12.90 27.84 -34.33
N LYS A 70 13.92 27.06 -33.95
CA LYS A 70 13.98 25.60 -34.13
C LYS A 70 13.91 24.89 -32.78
N ILE A 71 13.10 23.83 -32.71
CA ILE A 71 13.09 22.92 -31.56
C ILE A 71 14.42 22.18 -31.53
N ILE A 72 15.19 22.37 -30.46
CA ILE A 72 16.43 21.62 -30.23
C ILE A 72 16.13 20.40 -29.36
N LYS A 73 15.32 20.57 -28.31
CA LYS A 73 14.97 19.50 -27.37
C LYS A 73 13.55 19.68 -26.88
N SER A 74 12.81 18.58 -26.75
CA SER A 74 11.54 18.55 -26.05
C SER A 74 11.69 17.66 -24.82
N TYR A 75 11.36 18.18 -23.65
CA TYR A 75 11.44 17.46 -22.38
C TYR A 75 10.06 17.14 -21.84
N ALA A 76 9.82 15.90 -21.43
CA ALA A 76 8.65 15.58 -20.61
C ALA A 76 8.88 16.06 -19.17
N VAL A 77 8.19 17.13 -18.79
CA VAL A 77 8.31 17.77 -17.46
C VAL A 77 7.24 17.33 -16.47
N ASP A 78 6.18 16.67 -16.96
CA ASP A 78 5.21 15.93 -16.17
C ASP A 78 4.86 14.61 -16.88
N GLY A 79 4.57 13.57 -16.10
CA GLY A 79 4.18 12.27 -16.63
C GLY A 79 5.33 11.31 -16.93
N GLY A 80 6.58 11.64 -16.56
CA GLY A 80 7.74 10.79 -16.80
C GLY A 80 7.60 9.35 -16.28
N GLN A 81 6.97 9.14 -15.13
CA GLN A 81 6.70 7.78 -14.61
C GLN A 81 5.73 6.99 -15.51
N ARG A 82 4.71 7.66 -16.07
CA ARG A 82 3.78 7.03 -17.03
C ARG A 82 4.51 6.66 -18.32
N THR A 83 5.36 7.56 -18.80
CA THR A 83 6.18 7.36 -20.01
C THR A 83 7.10 6.15 -19.85
N VAL A 84 7.83 6.07 -18.74
CA VAL A 84 8.71 4.92 -18.47
C VAL A 84 7.91 3.63 -18.29
N ALA A 85 6.81 3.65 -17.53
CA ALA A 85 5.98 2.46 -17.30
C ALA A 85 5.43 1.87 -18.61
N LEU A 86 4.90 2.72 -19.50
CA LEU A 86 4.38 2.28 -20.80
C LEU A 86 5.50 1.87 -21.77
N GLY A 87 6.64 2.55 -21.74
CA GLY A 87 7.84 2.19 -22.50
C GLY A 87 8.39 0.81 -22.09
N LYS A 88 8.42 0.52 -20.79
CA LYS A 88 8.80 -0.81 -20.26
C LYS A 88 7.94 -1.93 -20.83
N PHE A 89 6.63 -1.72 -20.91
CA PHE A 89 5.71 -2.70 -21.50
C PHE A 89 5.91 -2.84 -23.01
N MET A 90 5.94 -1.72 -23.75
CA MET A 90 6.00 -1.74 -25.22
C MET A 90 7.36 -2.18 -25.79
N TYR A 91 8.48 -1.83 -25.13
CA TYR A 91 9.83 -1.98 -25.69
C TYR A 91 10.78 -2.82 -24.86
N GLU A 92 10.56 -2.99 -23.56
CA GLU A 92 11.51 -3.68 -22.66
C GLU A 92 11.01 -5.07 -22.21
N GLY A 93 9.91 -5.56 -22.78
CA GLY A 93 9.38 -6.89 -22.49
C GLY A 93 8.83 -7.05 -21.07
N TYR A 94 8.40 -5.97 -20.42
CA TYR A 94 7.77 -6.04 -19.10
C TYR A 94 6.55 -6.97 -19.14
N ARG A 95 6.51 -7.88 -18.16
CA ARG A 95 5.44 -8.86 -18.01
C ARG A 95 4.46 -8.40 -16.95
N ILE A 96 3.17 -8.31 -17.31
CA ILE A 96 2.12 -7.95 -16.35
C ILE A 96 2.07 -8.98 -15.22
N THR A 97 2.15 -8.51 -13.99
CA THR A 97 2.19 -9.38 -12.81
C THR A 97 0.80 -9.61 -12.20
N LYS A 98 0.72 -10.45 -11.17
CA LYS A 98 -0.53 -10.73 -10.44
C LYS A 98 -1.10 -9.55 -9.65
N THR A 99 -0.39 -8.41 -9.57
CA THR A 99 -0.82 -7.23 -8.81
C THR A 99 -1.74 -6.28 -9.60
N ILE A 100 -2.08 -6.62 -10.85
CA ILE A 100 -3.11 -5.94 -11.64
C ILE A 100 -4.48 -6.07 -10.95
N ARG A 101 -5.29 -5.00 -10.96
CA ARG A 101 -6.62 -5.00 -10.33
C ARG A 101 -7.66 -5.69 -11.22
N GLU A 102 -7.74 -5.24 -12.47
CA GLU A 102 -8.63 -5.79 -13.48
C GLU A 102 -7.80 -6.56 -14.52
N PRO A 103 -7.68 -7.89 -14.40
CA PRO A 103 -6.83 -8.67 -15.29
C PRO A 103 -7.48 -8.98 -16.64
N ILE A 104 -8.81 -8.98 -16.72
CA ILE A 104 -9.57 -9.42 -17.89
C ILE A 104 -9.98 -8.21 -18.74
N ILE A 105 -9.64 -8.25 -20.03
CA ILE A 105 -10.16 -7.32 -21.04
C ILE A 105 -11.18 -8.05 -21.90
N VAL A 106 -12.34 -7.42 -22.07
CA VAL A 106 -13.37 -7.85 -23.01
C VAL A 106 -13.22 -7.01 -24.28
N TYR A 107 -13.08 -7.67 -25.43
CA TYR A 107 -12.92 -6.96 -26.71
C TYR A 107 -13.55 -7.72 -27.88
N ASP A 108 -13.90 -6.98 -28.93
CA ASP A 108 -14.41 -7.54 -30.17
C ASP A 108 -13.27 -7.95 -31.09
N LYS A 109 -13.33 -9.19 -31.61
CA LYS A 109 -12.44 -9.66 -32.67
C LYS A 109 -13.24 -10.17 -33.87
N ARG A 110 -12.61 -10.18 -35.04
CA ARG A 110 -13.22 -10.72 -36.25
C ARG A 110 -13.37 -12.22 -36.12
N LYS A 111 -14.58 -12.74 -36.28
CA LYS A 111 -14.82 -14.18 -36.27
C LYS A 111 -14.13 -14.83 -37.46
N THR A 112 -13.41 -15.92 -37.21
CA THR A 112 -12.72 -16.69 -38.25
C THR A 112 -13.28 -18.11 -38.34
N ASP A 113 -13.29 -18.68 -39.54
CA ASP A 113 -13.64 -20.09 -39.77
C ASP A 113 -12.47 -21.02 -39.41
N GLU A 114 -12.69 -22.34 -39.54
CA GLU A 114 -11.67 -23.37 -39.26
C GLU A 114 -10.40 -23.25 -40.13
N ASN A 115 -10.46 -22.48 -41.23
CA ASN A 115 -9.34 -22.22 -42.13
C ASN A 115 -8.69 -20.84 -41.90
N GLY A 116 -9.15 -20.09 -40.88
CA GLY A 116 -8.65 -18.76 -40.55
C GLY A 116 -9.21 -17.63 -41.43
N ASN A 117 -10.24 -17.89 -42.25
CA ASN A 117 -10.87 -16.86 -43.08
C ASN A 117 -11.92 -16.09 -42.28
N VAL A 118 -12.03 -14.79 -42.54
CA VAL A 118 -13.03 -13.93 -41.89
C VAL A 118 -14.44 -14.37 -42.27
N VAL A 119 -15.27 -14.64 -41.26
CA VAL A 119 -16.68 -14.98 -41.43
C VAL A 119 -17.46 -13.71 -41.79
N ARG A 120 -18.31 -13.82 -42.81
CA ARG A 120 -19.23 -12.76 -43.23
C ARG A 120 -20.66 -13.26 -43.14
N ASP A 121 -21.58 -12.35 -42.84
CA ASP A 121 -23.02 -12.65 -42.83
C ASP A 121 -23.63 -12.66 -44.24
N ASP A 122 -24.95 -12.89 -44.33
CA ASP A 122 -25.68 -12.97 -45.59
C ASP A 122 -25.66 -11.65 -46.41
N ASP A 123 -25.41 -10.51 -45.74
CA ASP A 123 -25.27 -9.19 -46.36
C ASP A 123 -23.82 -8.89 -46.76
N GLY A 124 -22.88 -9.78 -46.42
CA GLY A 124 -21.45 -9.67 -46.71
C GLY A 124 -20.67 -8.85 -45.69
N GLU A 125 -21.26 -8.48 -44.56
CA GLU A 125 -20.63 -7.74 -43.48
C GLU A 125 -19.80 -8.67 -42.58
N ILE A 126 -18.77 -8.14 -41.91
CA ILE A 126 -17.90 -8.93 -41.04
C ILE A 126 -18.65 -9.30 -39.76
N VAL A 127 -18.64 -10.59 -39.41
CA VAL A 127 -19.16 -11.06 -38.13
C VAL A 127 -18.09 -10.85 -37.05
N TRP A 128 -18.45 -10.14 -35.99
CA TRP A 128 -17.63 -9.92 -34.81
C TRP A 128 -18.03 -10.87 -33.68
N GLU A 129 -17.08 -11.24 -32.85
CA GLU A 129 -17.32 -11.98 -31.61
C GLU A 129 -16.60 -11.31 -30.44
N GLU A 130 -17.28 -11.25 -29.30
CA GLU A 130 -16.75 -10.74 -28.04
C GLU A 130 -15.89 -11.82 -27.38
N VAL A 131 -14.69 -11.46 -26.91
CA VAL A 131 -13.73 -12.38 -26.32
C VAL A 131 -13.08 -11.77 -25.08
N GLU A 132 -12.88 -12.60 -24.07
CA GLU A 132 -12.11 -12.27 -22.88
C GLU A 132 -10.62 -12.59 -23.07
N TYR A 133 -9.75 -11.68 -22.63
CA TYR A 133 -8.31 -11.86 -22.64
C TYR A 133 -7.70 -11.49 -21.29
N ASP A 134 -6.98 -12.42 -20.68
CA ASP A 134 -6.28 -12.22 -19.40
C ASP A 134 -4.88 -11.65 -19.63
N LEU A 135 -4.64 -10.45 -19.11
CA LEU A 135 -3.36 -9.75 -19.22
C LEU A 135 -2.27 -10.34 -18.32
N ARG A 136 -2.60 -11.12 -17.28
CA ARG A 136 -1.61 -11.63 -16.32
C ARG A 136 -0.59 -12.52 -17.01
N GLY A 137 0.68 -12.26 -16.71
CA GLY A 137 1.79 -12.98 -17.30
C GLY A 137 2.07 -12.62 -18.75
N LYS A 138 1.39 -11.64 -19.36
CA LYS A 138 1.58 -11.24 -20.77
C LYS A 138 2.54 -10.07 -20.91
N THR A 139 3.30 -10.06 -22.00
CA THR A 139 4.07 -8.89 -22.49
C THR A 139 3.32 -8.22 -23.63
N TYR A 140 3.83 -7.09 -24.14
CA TYR A 140 3.24 -6.43 -25.32
C TYR A 140 3.18 -7.35 -26.54
N ASP A 141 4.20 -8.18 -26.74
CA ASP A 141 4.28 -9.09 -27.89
C ASP A 141 3.24 -10.22 -27.83
N ASP A 142 2.82 -10.62 -26.63
CA ASP A 142 1.80 -11.65 -26.40
C ASP A 142 0.38 -11.17 -26.73
N LEU A 143 0.17 -9.84 -26.84
CA LEU A 143 -1.15 -9.26 -27.10
C LEU A 143 -1.66 -9.62 -28.51
N PRO A 144 -2.97 -9.91 -28.67
CA PRO A 144 -3.64 -9.95 -29.96
C PRO A 144 -3.49 -8.63 -30.72
N ASP A 145 -3.56 -8.68 -32.05
CA ASP A 145 -3.38 -7.50 -32.91
C ASP A 145 -4.40 -6.39 -32.58
N GLU A 146 -5.64 -6.75 -32.25
CA GLU A 146 -6.68 -5.80 -31.83
C GLU A 146 -6.28 -5.05 -30.55
N LEU A 147 -5.69 -5.74 -29.58
CA LEU A 147 -5.27 -5.14 -28.31
C LEU A 147 -3.96 -4.33 -28.47
N LYS A 148 -3.05 -4.75 -29.36
CA LYS A 148 -1.87 -3.94 -29.75
C LYS A 148 -2.29 -2.65 -30.43
N GLU A 149 -3.28 -2.73 -31.32
CA GLU A 149 -3.86 -1.59 -32.01
C GLU A 149 -4.57 -0.65 -31.02
N SER A 150 -5.35 -1.21 -30.08
CA SER A 150 -5.98 -0.45 -28.99
C SER A 150 -4.94 0.31 -28.17
N PHE A 151 -3.90 -0.37 -27.71
CA PHE A 151 -2.80 0.26 -26.97
C PHE A 151 -2.15 1.39 -27.77
N TYR A 152 -1.81 1.12 -29.03
CA TYR A 152 -1.11 2.07 -29.89
C TYR A 152 -1.95 3.33 -30.14
N LYS A 153 -3.25 3.14 -30.41
CA LYS A 153 -4.20 4.21 -30.76
C LYS A 153 -4.85 4.89 -29.56
N CYS A 154 -4.60 4.43 -28.34
CA CYS A 154 -5.12 5.05 -27.12
C CYS A 154 -4.84 6.57 -27.15
N PRO A 155 -5.90 7.42 -27.11
CA PRO A 155 -5.74 8.87 -27.23
C PRO A 155 -4.93 9.46 -26.08
N LEU A 156 -4.01 10.37 -26.41
CA LEU A 156 -3.17 11.06 -25.44
C LEU A 156 -3.11 12.56 -25.74
N GLY A 157 -3.39 13.40 -24.74
CA GLY A 157 -3.21 14.84 -24.85
C GLY A 157 -1.80 15.27 -24.45
N LEU A 158 -1.24 16.23 -25.18
CA LEU A 158 0.03 16.88 -24.89
C LEU A 158 -0.23 18.36 -24.56
N THR A 159 0.30 18.84 -23.44
CA THR A 159 0.40 20.28 -23.14
C THR A 159 1.84 20.71 -23.36
N ILE A 160 2.10 21.53 -24.37
CA ILE A 160 3.47 21.85 -24.81
C ILE A 160 3.78 23.31 -24.51
N TYR A 161 4.72 23.55 -23.60
CA TYR A 161 5.32 24.87 -23.35
C TYR A 161 6.32 25.20 -24.44
N GLN A 162 6.09 26.28 -25.18
CA GLN A 162 6.89 26.64 -26.35
C GLN A 162 7.92 27.72 -26.00
N ASN A 163 9.11 27.63 -26.60
CA ASN A 163 10.20 28.59 -26.44
C ASN A 163 10.68 28.71 -24.98
N THR A 164 10.80 27.57 -24.32
CA THR A 164 11.18 27.47 -22.90
C THR A 164 12.70 27.55 -22.78
N LYS A 165 13.21 28.31 -21.79
CA LYS A 165 14.64 28.27 -21.44
C LYS A 165 14.94 27.09 -20.52
N PRO A 166 16.17 26.55 -20.50
CA PRO A 166 16.54 25.45 -19.59
C PRO A 166 16.21 25.67 -18.10
N SER A 167 16.34 26.91 -17.61
CA SER A 167 15.94 27.26 -16.24
C SER A 167 14.43 27.18 -16.03
N GLU A 168 13.64 27.60 -17.02
CA GLU A 168 12.17 27.50 -16.95
C GLU A 168 11.70 26.04 -17.06
N THR A 169 12.39 25.21 -17.86
CA THR A 169 12.18 23.75 -17.89
C THR A 169 12.40 23.16 -16.50
N THR A 170 13.48 23.56 -15.82
CA THR A 170 13.81 23.12 -14.45
C THR A 170 12.73 23.54 -13.44
N ASP A 171 12.24 24.79 -13.53
CA ASP A 171 11.15 25.27 -12.68
C ASP A 171 9.85 24.47 -12.89
N LEU A 172 9.51 24.15 -14.14
CA LEU A 172 8.33 23.34 -14.47
C LEU A 172 8.45 21.93 -13.87
N VAL A 173 9.61 21.28 -14.04
CA VAL A 173 9.86 19.96 -13.44
C VAL A 173 9.71 20.03 -11.92
N GLY A 174 10.27 21.06 -11.27
CA GLY A 174 10.12 21.27 -9.83
C GLY A 174 8.66 21.39 -9.38
N ILE A 175 7.85 22.18 -10.10
CA ILE A 175 6.42 22.38 -9.78
C ILE A 175 5.64 21.06 -9.90
N TYR A 176 5.86 20.29 -10.97
CA TYR A 176 5.10 19.07 -11.21
C TYR A 176 5.59 17.87 -10.38
N ASN A 177 6.86 17.87 -9.95
CA ASN A 177 7.39 16.84 -9.04
C ASN A 177 6.93 16.98 -7.58
N ILE A 178 6.36 18.12 -7.16
CA ILE A 178 5.89 18.35 -5.78
C ILE A 178 4.63 17.52 -5.43
N GLN A 179 4.02 16.80 -6.36
CA GLN A 179 2.86 15.95 -6.07
C GLN A 179 3.24 14.80 -5.11
N SER A 180 2.77 14.89 -3.86
CA SER A 180 2.92 13.83 -2.87
C SER A 180 2.09 12.61 -3.25
N GLY A 181 2.70 11.43 -3.20
CA GLY A 181 1.98 10.16 -3.38
C GLY A 181 0.93 9.95 -2.30
N MET A 182 -0.13 9.20 -2.62
CA MET A 182 -1.08 8.73 -1.62
C MET A 182 -0.36 7.83 -0.62
N ASN A 183 -0.62 8.04 0.68
CA ASN A 183 -0.16 7.11 1.69
C ASN A 183 -0.96 5.79 1.65
N VAL A 184 -0.56 4.80 2.45
CA VAL A 184 -1.18 3.46 2.48
C VAL A 184 -2.70 3.52 2.72
N SER A 185 -3.16 4.28 3.72
CA SER A 185 -4.59 4.40 4.04
C SER A 185 -5.38 5.05 2.92
N GLN A 186 -4.85 6.11 2.28
CA GLN A 186 -5.51 6.72 1.12
C GLN A 186 -5.53 5.79 -0.09
N LYS A 187 -4.43 5.05 -0.31
CA LYS A 187 -4.30 4.09 -1.41
C LYS A 187 -5.26 2.92 -1.24
N SER A 188 -5.45 2.40 -0.02
CA SER A 188 -6.34 1.26 0.23
C SER A 188 -7.79 1.59 -0.07
N LEU A 189 -8.26 2.81 0.18
CA LEU A 189 -9.63 3.24 -0.14
C LEU A 189 -9.97 3.15 -1.63
N THR A 190 -8.96 3.23 -2.51
CA THR A 190 -9.18 3.05 -3.96
C THR A 190 -9.62 1.63 -4.34
N TYR A 191 -9.54 0.68 -3.41
CA TYR A 191 -10.03 -0.69 -3.55
C TYR A 191 -11.46 -0.86 -3.03
N LEU A 192 -12.03 0.14 -2.35
CA LEU A 192 -13.37 0.10 -1.75
C LEU A 192 -14.40 0.89 -2.58
N GLY A 193 -14.40 0.70 -3.90
CA GLY A 193 -15.23 1.48 -4.83
C GLY A 193 -16.72 1.46 -4.51
N ASN A 194 -17.28 0.30 -4.17
CA ASN A 194 -18.72 0.09 -3.96
C ASN A 194 -19.26 0.77 -2.68
N PHE A 195 -18.39 1.09 -1.71
CA PHE A 195 -18.78 1.67 -0.43
C PHE A 195 -18.07 3.00 -0.11
N ALA A 196 -17.37 3.57 -1.09
CA ALA A 196 -16.64 4.82 -0.92
C ALA A 196 -17.56 5.99 -0.53
N GLU A 197 -18.81 6.01 -1.03
CA GLU A 197 -19.80 7.04 -0.68
C GLU A 197 -20.27 6.92 0.77
N GLU A 198 -20.54 5.72 1.26
CA GLU A 198 -20.90 5.44 2.65
C GLU A 198 -19.80 5.86 3.61
N VAL A 199 -18.56 5.43 3.34
CA VAL A 199 -17.40 5.79 4.18
C VAL A 199 -17.19 7.30 4.20
N LYS A 200 -17.31 7.96 3.05
CA LYS A 200 -17.18 9.43 2.96
C LYS A 200 -18.27 10.13 3.77
N ARG A 201 -19.53 9.68 3.69
CA ARG A 201 -20.64 10.24 4.48
C ARG A 201 -20.37 10.11 5.98
N ILE A 202 -20.06 8.89 6.44
CA ILE A 202 -19.78 8.62 7.86
C ILE A 202 -18.63 9.50 8.36
N LYS A 203 -17.54 9.61 7.59
CA LYS A 203 -16.40 10.47 7.94
C LYS A 203 -16.79 11.94 8.11
N GLU A 204 -17.60 12.49 7.22
CA GLU A 204 -17.93 13.92 7.25
C GLU A 204 -19.02 14.25 8.27
N ASP A 205 -19.92 13.32 8.56
CA ASP A 205 -21.09 13.56 9.40
C ASP A 205 -20.91 13.08 10.85
N SER A 206 -19.99 12.15 11.12
CA SER A 206 -19.82 11.56 12.46
C SER A 206 -19.20 12.54 13.47
N ASP A 207 -20.00 12.91 14.47
CA ASP A 207 -19.53 13.66 15.64
C ASP A 207 -18.66 12.79 16.56
N PHE A 208 -18.88 11.47 16.58
CA PHE A 208 -18.00 10.54 17.29
C PHE A 208 -16.58 10.60 16.74
N LEU A 209 -16.37 10.46 15.42
CA LEU A 209 -15.02 10.52 14.86
C LEU A 209 -14.35 11.88 15.09
N LYS A 210 -15.10 12.97 14.95
CA LYS A 210 -14.60 14.34 15.16
C LYS A 210 -14.27 14.63 16.60
N ASP A 211 -15.22 14.38 17.50
CA ASP A 211 -15.22 14.89 18.85
C ASP A 211 -15.21 13.81 19.93
N GLY A 212 -15.61 12.59 19.58
CA GLY A 212 -15.68 11.44 20.48
C GLY A 212 -14.44 10.53 20.54
N THR A 213 -13.35 10.86 19.82
CA THR A 213 -12.15 10.01 19.72
C THR A 213 -10.82 10.76 19.90
N ALA A 214 -9.74 10.01 20.02
CA ALA A 214 -8.36 10.51 20.02
C ALA A 214 -7.83 10.84 18.60
N LEU A 215 -8.62 10.63 17.55
CA LEU A 215 -8.21 10.91 16.17
C LEU A 215 -8.01 12.41 15.92
N THR A 216 -7.09 12.73 15.02
CA THR A 216 -6.72 14.12 14.69
C THR A 216 -7.12 14.53 13.27
N GLU A 217 -7.08 15.84 13.00
CA GLU A 217 -7.21 16.38 11.65
C GLU A 217 -6.08 15.93 10.70
N SER A 218 -4.89 15.62 11.25
CA SER A 218 -3.79 15.04 10.48
C SER A 218 -4.17 13.63 10.00
N ASP A 219 -4.79 12.84 10.88
CA ASP A 219 -5.28 11.49 10.56
C ASP A 219 -6.38 11.54 9.49
N LYS A 220 -7.28 12.52 9.60
CA LYS A 220 -8.30 12.79 8.56
C LYS A 220 -7.65 13.07 7.21
N LYS A 221 -6.65 13.97 7.17
CA LYS A 221 -5.92 14.29 5.92
C LYS A 221 -5.17 13.08 5.37
N LYS A 222 -4.67 12.19 6.23
CA LYS A 222 -3.96 10.96 5.86
C LYS A 222 -4.91 9.79 5.51
N GLY A 223 -6.23 9.97 5.50
CA GLY A 223 -7.17 8.89 5.15
C GLY A 223 -7.36 7.83 6.24
N ILE A 224 -6.91 8.09 7.47
CA ILE A 224 -6.98 7.13 8.59
C ILE A 224 -8.41 6.98 9.09
N TRP A 225 -9.24 8.03 9.03
CA TRP A 225 -10.63 7.94 9.47
C TRP A 225 -11.43 6.95 8.64
N GLU A 226 -11.27 7.01 7.31
CA GLU A 226 -11.89 6.06 6.38
C GLU A 226 -11.40 4.62 6.60
N ARG A 227 -10.11 4.45 6.91
CA ARG A 227 -9.56 3.15 7.30
C ARG A 227 -10.21 2.63 8.57
N VAL A 228 -10.33 3.45 9.63
CA VAL A 228 -10.97 3.07 10.89
C VAL A 228 -12.43 2.65 10.68
N ILE A 229 -13.19 3.36 9.85
CA ILE A 229 -14.57 2.97 9.50
C ILE A 229 -14.59 1.55 8.90
N SER A 230 -13.67 1.28 7.97
CA SER A 230 -13.56 -0.03 7.31
C SER A 230 -13.14 -1.14 8.30
N GLU A 231 -12.20 -0.84 9.20
CA GLU A 231 -11.78 -1.75 10.27
C GLU A 231 -12.93 -2.09 11.22
N CYS A 232 -13.79 -1.12 11.56
CA CYS A 232 -14.99 -1.36 12.37
C CYS A 232 -15.99 -2.27 11.66
N VAL A 233 -16.28 -2.02 10.37
CA VAL A 233 -17.17 -2.88 9.58
C VAL A 233 -16.63 -4.31 9.55
N MET A 234 -15.33 -4.45 9.33
CA MET A 234 -14.68 -5.75 9.31
C MET A 234 -14.71 -6.45 10.68
N ALA A 235 -14.39 -5.73 11.75
CA ALA A 235 -14.33 -6.30 13.09
C ALA A 235 -15.72 -6.73 13.62
N VAL A 236 -16.76 -5.99 13.29
CA VAL A 236 -18.13 -6.26 13.76
C VAL A 236 -18.83 -7.34 12.92
N ASN A 237 -18.60 -7.38 11.61
CA ASN A 237 -19.41 -8.22 10.70
C ASN A 237 -18.62 -9.34 10.00
N HIS A 238 -17.30 -9.23 9.91
CA HIS A 238 -16.44 -10.13 9.12
C HIS A 238 -15.20 -10.60 9.91
N PHE A 239 -15.32 -10.74 11.24
CA PHE A 239 -14.17 -10.98 12.11
C PHE A 239 -13.44 -12.30 11.81
N GLU A 240 -14.17 -13.36 11.47
CA GLU A 240 -13.59 -14.65 11.06
C GLU A 240 -12.66 -14.52 9.84
N ASN A 241 -12.91 -13.51 8.99
CA ASN A 241 -12.15 -13.25 7.77
C ASN A 241 -11.19 -12.06 7.90
N TRP A 242 -10.84 -11.67 9.13
CA TRP A 242 -10.03 -10.49 9.45
C TRP A 242 -8.79 -10.34 8.56
N LYS A 243 -8.64 -9.15 7.95
CA LYS A 243 -7.49 -8.76 7.13
C LYS A 243 -6.80 -7.57 7.80
N LYS A 244 -5.61 -7.79 8.38
CA LYS A 244 -4.82 -6.72 9.00
C LYS A 244 -4.27 -5.69 7.99
N ASP A 245 -4.02 -6.13 6.76
CA ASP A 245 -3.54 -5.24 5.69
C ASP A 245 -4.70 -4.39 5.14
N PRO A 246 -4.57 -3.04 5.12
CA PRO A 246 -5.65 -2.15 4.70
C PRO A 246 -6.11 -2.39 3.26
N LYS A 247 -5.19 -2.71 2.33
CA LYS A 247 -5.56 -2.97 0.93
C LYS A 247 -6.39 -4.24 0.83
N LYS A 248 -5.91 -5.36 1.39
CA LYS A 248 -6.64 -6.64 1.40
C LYS A 248 -8.00 -6.51 2.11
N MET A 249 -8.08 -5.73 3.19
CA MET A 249 -9.34 -5.44 3.87
C MET A 249 -10.31 -4.69 2.95
N CYS A 250 -9.89 -3.56 2.37
CA CYS A 250 -10.76 -2.77 1.49
C CYS A 250 -11.22 -3.57 0.28
N ASP A 251 -10.32 -4.35 -0.32
CA ASP A 251 -10.64 -5.24 -1.46
C ASP A 251 -11.67 -6.31 -1.07
N TYR A 252 -11.47 -7.00 0.06
CA TYR A 252 -12.43 -7.98 0.59
C TYR A 252 -13.80 -7.36 0.87
N LEU A 253 -13.84 -6.22 1.57
CA LEU A 253 -15.09 -5.54 1.89
C LEU A 253 -15.82 -5.06 0.63
N ASN A 254 -15.10 -4.68 -0.42
CA ASN A 254 -15.71 -4.20 -1.67
C ASN A 254 -16.65 -5.22 -2.31
N THR A 255 -16.37 -6.52 -2.13
CA THR A 255 -17.18 -7.62 -2.67
C THR A 255 -18.07 -8.30 -1.64
N ASN A 256 -17.68 -8.32 -0.36
CA ASN A 256 -18.33 -9.13 0.67
C ASN A 256 -19.15 -8.33 1.68
N ALA A 257 -18.95 -7.02 1.78
CA ALA A 257 -19.70 -6.18 2.70
C ALA A 257 -21.08 -5.80 2.13
N THR A 258 -21.93 -5.26 2.99
CA THR A 258 -23.21 -4.66 2.57
C THR A 258 -23.37 -3.24 3.11
N LYS A 259 -24.19 -2.43 2.43
CA LYS A 259 -24.50 -1.06 2.86
C LYS A 259 -25.06 -1.00 4.29
N ASN A 260 -25.82 -2.02 4.71
CA ASN A 260 -26.39 -2.09 6.06
C ASN A 260 -25.33 -2.23 7.15
N GLU A 261 -24.19 -2.84 6.85
CA GLU A 261 -23.09 -2.98 7.80
C GLU A 261 -22.44 -1.62 8.09
N TYR A 262 -22.24 -0.79 7.05
CA TYR A 262 -21.77 0.60 7.22
C TYR A 262 -22.79 1.46 7.98
N LEU A 263 -24.09 1.32 7.69
CA LEU A 263 -25.16 2.01 8.44
C LEU A 263 -25.19 1.60 9.91
N ARG A 264 -24.87 0.34 10.24
CA ARG A 264 -24.77 -0.13 11.62
C ARG A 264 -23.59 0.52 12.35
N ILE A 265 -22.42 0.62 11.72
CA ILE A 265 -21.28 1.32 12.32
C ILE A 265 -21.59 2.81 12.51
N GLU A 266 -22.27 3.45 11.55
CA GLU A 266 -22.75 4.83 11.68
C GLU A 266 -23.71 5.00 12.88
N ASP A 267 -24.65 4.07 13.08
CA ASP A 267 -25.53 4.04 14.26
C ASP A 267 -24.74 3.94 15.57
N TYR A 268 -23.76 3.05 15.63
CA TYR A 268 -22.91 2.88 16.83
C TYR A 268 -22.12 4.14 17.15
N PHE A 269 -21.53 4.77 16.14
CA PHE A 269 -20.85 6.06 16.31
C PHE A 269 -21.81 7.13 16.85
N ASN A 270 -23.00 7.27 16.28
CA ASN A 270 -23.98 8.26 16.75
C ASN A 270 -24.41 8.04 18.20
N ARG A 271 -24.60 6.78 18.61
CA ARG A 271 -24.99 6.42 19.98
C ARG A 271 -23.85 6.65 20.98
N LEU A 272 -22.60 6.37 20.60
CA LEU A 272 -21.44 6.54 21.46
C LEU A 272 -20.97 8.00 21.59
N ALA A 273 -21.20 8.84 20.56
CA ALA A 273 -20.84 10.26 20.58
C ALA A 273 -21.33 11.00 21.83
N LEU A 274 -22.50 10.62 22.36
CA LEU A 274 -23.14 11.22 23.54
C LEU A 274 -22.34 11.03 24.84
N TYR A 275 -21.42 10.06 24.88
CA TYR A 275 -20.71 9.67 26.10
C TYR A 275 -19.20 9.91 26.04
N SER A 276 -18.68 10.24 24.86
CA SER A 276 -17.23 10.33 24.61
C SER A 276 -16.76 11.69 24.11
N ASP A 277 -17.59 12.73 24.09
CA ASP A 277 -17.19 14.09 23.69
C ASP A 277 -15.91 14.54 24.42
N LYS A 278 -14.86 14.90 23.68
CA LYS A 278 -13.54 15.22 24.25
C LYS A 278 -13.51 16.51 25.06
N LEU A 279 -14.47 17.43 24.86
CA LEU A 279 -14.59 18.67 25.64
C LEU A 279 -15.17 18.36 27.03
N GLU A 280 -16.08 17.40 27.11
CA GLU A 280 -16.74 17.02 28.36
C GLU A 280 -16.03 15.85 29.08
N ASN A 281 -15.53 14.87 28.32
CA ASN A 281 -15.03 13.60 28.80
C ASN A 281 -13.78 13.11 28.06
N LYS A 282 -12.72 13.92 28.09
CA LYS A 282 -11.44 13.62 27.43
C LYS A 282 -10.87 12.23 27.75
N LYS A 283 -10.97 11.77 29.00
CA LYS A 283 -10.44 10.44 29.36
C LYS A 283 -11.13 9.30 28.61
N VAL A 284 -12.44 9.43 28.37
CA VAL A 284 -13.20 8.47 27.59
C VAL A 284 -12.91 8.64 26.10
N SER A 285 -12.81 9.86 25.57
CA SER A 285 -12.40 10.07 24.18
C SER A 285 -11.04 9.44 23.87
N ASP A 286 -10.10 9.51 24.82
CA ASP A 286 -8.74 8.98 24.71
C ASP A 286 -8.70 7.43 24.65
N LEU A 287 -9.79 6.73 25.01
CA LEU A 287 -9.91 5.28 24.81
C LEU A 287 -10.05 4.88 23.33
N PHE A 288 -10.61 5.78 22.53
CA PHE A 288 -10.94 5.53 21.14
C PHE A 288 -9.77 5.98 20.25
N THR A 289 -8.69 5.21 20.30
CA THR A 289 -7.50 5.40 19.46
C THR A 289 -7.67 4.74 18.10
N THR A 290 -6.79 5.06 17.14
CA THR A 290 -6.76 4.37 15.84
C THR A 290 -6.66 2.84 15.98
N LYS A 291 -5.97 2.33 17.02
CA LYS A 291 -5.84 0.90 17.23
C LYS A 291 -7.09 0.27 17.88
N ASP A 292 -7.75 0.98 18.79
CA ASP A 292 -8.77 0.40 19.67
C ASP A 292 -10.22 0.69 19.29
N ILE A 293 -10.50 1.64 18.39
CA ILE A 293 -11.89 1.94 18.00
C ILE A 293 -12.65 0.69 17.53
N LEU A 294 -12.01 -0.17 16.71
CA LEU A 294 -12.63 -1.42 16.26
C LEU A 294 -12.96 -2.39 17.41
N VAL A 295 -12.11 -2.43 18.44
CA VAL A 295 -12.28 -3.28 19.61
C VAL A 295 -13.51 -2.82 20.36
N TRP A 296 -13.59 -1.51 20.62
CA TRP A 296 -14.75 -0.91 21.28
C TRP A 296 -16.04 -1.07 20.48
N MET A 297 -15.99 -0.99 19.14
CA MET A 297 -17.17 -1.26 18.31
C MET A 297 -17.64 -2.71 18.44
N LYS A 298 -16.72 -3.68 18.49
CA LYS A 298 -17.08 -5.08 18.69
C LYS A 298 -17.63 -5.36 20.10
N VAL A 299 -17.08 -4.73 21.14
CA VAL A 299 -17.62 -4.79 22.50
C VAL A 299 -19.00 -4.14 22.57
N PHE A 300 -19.19 -3.01 21.89
CA PHE A 300 -20.48 -2.33 21.84
C PHE A 300 -21.53 -3.16 21.07
N ASP A 301 -21.17 -3.79 19.95
CA ASP A 301 -22.04 -4.74 19.23
C ASP A 301 -22.55 -5.84 20.18
N ASN A 302 -21.64 -6.48 20.92
CA ASN A 302 -22.00 -7.50 21.93
C ASN A 302 -22.92 -6.93 23.02
N PHE A 303 -22.63 -5.72 23.51
CA PHE A 303 -23.48 -5.03 24.48
C PHE A 303 -24.89 -4.79 23.93
N THR A 304 -25.05 -4.39 22.66
CA THR A 304 -26.39 -4.12 22.09
C THR A 304 -27.30 -5.36 22.09
N LYS A 305 -26.73 -6.56 22.05
CA LYS A 305 -27.45 -7.85 22.13
C LYS A 305 -28.03 -8.13 23.51
N LEU A 306 -27.54 -7.45 24.56
CA LEU A 306 -28.10 -7.53 25.92
C LEU A 306 -29.44 -6.78 26.05
N HIS A 307 -29.78 -5.92 25.09
CA HIS A 307 -30.98 -5.08 25.12
C HIS A 307 -31.05 -4.17 26.37
N ILE A 308 -29.90 -3.70 26.84
CA ILE A 308 -29.73 -2.75 27.95
C ILE A 308 -29.57 -1.33 27.37
N SER A 309 -29.98 -0.31 28.13
CA SER A 309 -29.83 1.10 27.74
C SER A 309 -28.36 1.50 27.57
N ASP A 310 -28.05 2.24 26.49
CA ASP A 310 -26.71 2.76 26.19
C ASP A 310 -26.13 3.64 27.30
N GLU A 311 -26.98 4.25 28.14
CA GLU A 311 -26.55 4.98 29.34
C GLU A 311 -25.65 4.11 30.23
N LYS A 312 -25.93 2.81 30.33
CA LYS A 312 -25.09 1.86 31.10
C LYS A 312 -23.74 1.61 30.47
N PHE A 313 -23.65 1.64 29.15
CA PHE A 313 -22.36 1.57 28.47
C PHE A 313 -21.55 2.85 28.70
N GLY A 314 -22.20 4.02 28.60
CA GLY A 314 -21.56 5.31 28.93
C GLY A 314 -21.08 5.39 30.38
N GLU A 315 -21.88 4.92 31.34
CA GLU A 315 -21.47 4.80 32.74
C GLU A 315 -20.27 3.84 32.89
N PHE A 316 -20.29 2.70 32.20
CA PHE A 316 -19.17 1.75 32.19
C PHE A 316 -17.87 2.40 31.68
N LEU A 317 -17.89 3.13 30.56
CA LEU A 317 -16.69 3.80 30.03
C LEU A 317 -16.06 4.75 31.08
N ASN A 318 -16.89 5.46 31.84
CA ASN A 318 -16.43 6.35 32.92
C ASN A 318 -15.82 5.58 34.10
N VAL A 319 -16.44 4.47 34.50
CA VAL A 319 -15.90 3.61 35.56
C VAL A 319 -14.61 2.92 35.11
N PHE A 320 -14.53 2.55 33.83
CA PHE A 320 -13.38 1.90 33.23
C PHE A 320 -12.14 2.79 33.31
N VAL A 321 -12.21 4.04 32.81
CA VAL A 321 -11.08 4.99 32.84
C VAL A 321 -10.67 5.41 34.24
N LYS A 322 -11.57 5.28 35.22
CA LYS A 322 -11.32 5.73 36.59
C LYS A 322 -10.71 4.61 37.44
N ASP A 323 -11.29 3.42 37.39
CA ASP A 323 -11.07 2.38 38.40
C ASP A 323 -10.79 0.97 37.80
N MET A 324 -11.21 0.65 36.56
CA MET A 324 -11.11 -0.73 36.03
C MET A 324 -9.96 -1.00 35.05
N MET A 325 -9.29 0.02 34.50
CA MET A 325 -8.13 -0.21 33.61
C MET A 325 -7.00 -1.05 34.24
N ASN A 326 -6.86 -0.98 35.57
CA ASN A 326 -5.84 -1.73 36.33
C ASN A 326 -6.39 -3.03 36.94
N LYS A 327 -7.65 -3.39 36.65
CA LYS A 327 -8.23 -4.65 37.13
C LYS A 327 -7.66 -5.79 36.28
N GLU A 328 -7.08 -6.77 36.94
CA GLU A 328 -6.59 -7.98 36.26
C GLU A 328 -7.75 -8.88 35.84
N VAL A 329 -7.71 -9.34 34.59
CA VAL A 329 -8.53 -10.43 34.07
C VAL A 329 -7.54 -11.48 33.56
N ASP A 330 -7.63 -12.69 34.09
CA ASP A 330 -6.67 -13.78 33.83
C ASP A 330 -5.20 -13.37 34.02
N GLY A 331 -4.93 -12.52 35.01
CA GLY A 331 -3.59 -12.07 35.40
C GLY A 331 -2.99 -11.00 34.49
N ILE A 332 -3.79 -10.37 33.61
CA ILE A 332 -3.36 -9.29 32.72
C ILE A 332 -4.30 -8.09 32.88
N THR A 333 -3.75 -6.87 32.89
CA THR A 333 -4.51 -5.61 32.91
C THR A 333 -4.74 -5.06 31.49
N TRP A 334 -5.69 -4.14 31.32
CA TRP A 334 -5.89 -3.47 30.03
C TRP A 334 -4.62 -2.76 29.56
N ASN A 335 -3.89 -2.08 30.45
CA ASN A 335 -2.68 -1.35 30.08
C ASN A 335 -1.58 -2.29 29.54
N GLU A 336 -1.43 -3.47 30.12
CA GLU A 336 -0.48 -4.48 29.63
C GLU A 336 -0.91 -5.06 28.31
N LEU A 337 -2.22 -5.33 28.14
CA LEU A 337 -2.78 -5.86 26.90
C LEU A 337 -2.76 -4.83 25.76
N ASP A 338 -2.95 -3.56 26.08
CA ASP A 338 -2.94 -2.46 25.10
C ASP A 338 -1.52 -2.04 24.69
N ALA A 339 -0.53 -2.28 25.54
CA ALA A 339 0.88 -2.04 25.24
C ALA A 339 1.49 -3.07 24.26
N ASP A 340 0.76 -4.13 23.89
CA ASP A 340 1.20 -5.10 22.89
C ASP A 340 1.34 -4.42 21.52
N LYS A 341 2.48 -4.67 20.87
CA LYS A 341 2.86 -4.13 19.56
C LYS A 341 2.11 -4.78 18.38
N HIS A 342 1.49 -5.93 18.62
CA HIS A 342 0.71 -6.65 17.60
C HIS A 342 -0.76 -6.21 17.64
N THR A 343 -0.97 -4.89 17.63
CA THR A 343 -2.26 -4.26 17.97
C THR A 343 -3.44 -4.67 17.09
N LYS A 344 -3.17 -5.22 15.89
CA LYS A 344 -4.17 -5.59 14.88
C LYS A 344 -4.16 -7.07 14.51
N ASP A 345 -3.45 -7.92 15.25
CA ASP A 345 -3.54 -9.37 15.06
C ASP A 345 -4.86 -9.90 15.63
N THR A 346 -5.51 -10.84 14.92
CA THR A 346 -6.85 -11.35 15.27
C THR A 346 -6.91 -11.84 16.71
N GLY A 347 -5.87 -12.55 17.18
CA GLY A 347 -5.78 -13.04 18.55
C GLY A 347 -5.68 -11.93 19.60
N ILE A 348 -4.99 -10.84 19.31
CA ILE A 348 -4.88 -9.68 20.21
C ILE A 348 -6.20 -8.91 20.25
N ILE A 349 -6.81 -8.68 19.09
CA ILE A 349 -8.14 -8.03 19.02
C ILE A 349 -9.16 -8.86 19.81
N GLN A 350 -9.18 -10.18 19.63
CA GLN A 350 -10.11 -11.07 20.32
C GLN A 350 -9.89 -11.02 21.85
N LYS A 351 -8.64 -11.12 22.32
CA LYS A 351 -8.31 -10.99 23.75
C LYS A 351 -8.75 -9.65 24.33
N LYS A 352 -8.54 -8.54 23.61
CA LYS A 352 -8.98 -7.21 24.02
C LYS A 352 -10.50 -7.14 24.16
N VAL A 353 -11.22 -7.71 23.19
CA VAL A 353 -12.70 -7.75 23.21
C VAL A 353 -13.19 -8.60 24.37
N GLU A 354 -12.61 -9.77 24.61
CA GLU A 354 -12.96 -10.65 25.73
C GLU A 354 -12.70 -9.98 27.08
N HIS A 355 -11.53 -9.36 27.24
CA HIS A 355 -11.15 -8.63 28.45
C HIS A 355 -12.14 -7.50 28.76
N LEU A 356 -12.45 -6.66 27.78
CA LEU A 356 -13.40 -5.56 27.95
C LEU A 356 -14.83 -6.06 28.16
N THR A 357 -15.24 -7.13 27.47
CA THR A 357 -16.56 -7.74 27.65
C THR A 357 -16.71 -8.30 29.05
N TYR A 358 -15.70 -8.98 29.58
CA TYR A 358 -15.70 -9.47 30.95
C TYR A 358 -15.88 -8.34 31.97
N LEU A 359 -15.09 -7.26 31.85
CA LEU A 359 -15.19 -6.10 32.75
C LEU A 359 -16.56 -5.42 32.67
N LEU A 360 -17.14 -5.34 31.46
CA LEU A 360 -18.48 -4.81 31.26
C LEU A 360 -19.55 -5.68 31.95
N LEU A 361 -19.51 -7.00 31.79
CA LEU A 361 -20.48 -7.90 32.41
C LEU A 361 -20.36 -7.91 33.94
N ASP A 362 -19.13 -7.89 34.45
CA ASP A 362 -18.84 -7.76 35.89
C ASP A 362 -19.42 -6.45 36.46
N TYR A 363 -19.24 -5.33 35.74
CA TYR A 363 -19.83 -4.03 36.09
C TYR A 363 -21.37 -4.07 36.10
N LEU A 364 -21.97 -4.77 35.13
CA LEU A 364 -23.43 -4.95 35.03
C LEU A 364 -23.97 -6.00 36.03
N HIS A 365 -23.10 -6.70 36.75
CA HIS A 365 -23.43 -7.81 37.63
C HIS A 365 -24.19 -8.94 36.92
N ILE A 366 -23.82 -9.20 35.66
CA ILE A 366 -24.32 -10.32 34.87
C ILE A 366 -23.36 -11.49 35.07
N ASP A 367 -23.89 -12.64 35.46
CA ASP A 367 -23.07 -13.85 35.62
C ASP A 367 -22.54 -14.28 34.24
N THR A 368 -21.22 -14.42 34.15
CA THR A 368 -20.53 -14.85 32.92
C THR A 368 -20.87 -16.30 32.55
N GLY A 369 -21.44 -17.08 33.49
CA GLY A 369 -22.00 -18.41 33.22
C GLY A 369 -23.22 -18.42 32.30
N ASP A 370 -23.95 -17.31 32.19
CA ASP A 370 -25.12 -17.14 31.29
C ASP A 370 -24.76 -16.43 29.97
N TYR A 371 -23.56 -15.86 29.87
CA TYR A 371 -23.10 -15.14 28.70
C TYR A 371 -22.05 -15.97 27.95
N THR A 372 -22.52 -16.86 27.07
CA THR A 372 -21.67 -17.35 26.00
C THR A 372 -21.43 -16.18 25.07
N VAL A 373 -20.24 -15.55 25.14
CA VAL A 373 -19.63 -15.03 23.92
C VAL A 373 -19.81 -16.17 22.93
N GLU A 374 -20.43 -15.92 21.77
CA GLU A 374 -20.35 -16.87 20.68
C GLU A 374 -18.86 -17.13 20.52
N LYS A 375 -18.40 -18.28 21.05
CA LYS A 375 -17.19 -18.89 20.58
C LYS A 375 -17.58 -19.22 19.15
N ASP A 376 -17.35 -18.27 18.25
CA ASP A 376 -17.00 -18.60 16.89
C ASP A 376 -15.96 -19.67 17.10
N ASP A 377 -16.34 -20.91 16.81
CA ASP A 377 -15.56 -22.10 17.09
C ASP A 377 -14.32 -21.94 16.21
N VAL A 378 -13.32 -21.23 16.72
CA VAL A 378 -11.97 -21.26 16.19
C VAL A 378 -11.48 -22.62 16.64
N THR A 379 -11.87 -23.64 15.88
CA THR A 379 -10.92 -24.69 15.58
C THR A 379 -9.62 -23.97 15.27
N GLU A 380 -8.52 -24.41 15.88
CA GLU A 380 -7.24 -24.40 15.18
C GLU A 380 -7.46 -25.16 13.86
N THR A 381 -8.14 -24.54 12.91
CA THR A 381 -8.21 -25.00 11.55
C THR A 381 -6.85 -24.60 11.01
N GLU A 382 -5.96 -25.58 11.02
CA GLU A 382 -5.10 -25.81 9.87
C GLU A 382 -5.97 -25.66 8.62
N SER A 383 -6.06 -24.44 8.09
CA SER A 383 -6.55 -24.21 6.74
C SER A 383 -5.50 -24.79 5.81
N ASN A 384 -5.61 -26.09 5.56
CA ASN A 384 -5.12 -26.72 4.35
C ASN A 384 -5.93 -26.17 3.16
N ASP A 385 -5.68 -24.92 2.81
CA ASP A 385 -5.74 -24.50 1.42
C ASP A 385 -4.32 -24.61 0.89
N VAL A 386 -4.08 -25.72 0.20
CA VAL A 386 -2.92 -25.88 -0.67
C VAL A 386 -3.15 -24.95 -1.87
N VAL A 387 -2.81 -23.68 -1.69
CA VAL A 387 -2.31 -22.81 -2.75
C VAL A 387 -1.05 -22.18 -2.19
N THR A 388 0.08 -22.70 -2.66
CA THR A 388 1.43 -22.20 -2.41
C THR A 388 1.55 -20.75 -2.91
N ASP A 389 1.38 -19.80 -2.01
CA ASP A 389 1.86 -18.43 -2.19
C ASP A 389 2.70 -18.10 -0.96
N LYS A 390 4.01 -17.95 -1.21
CA LYS A 390 5.03 -17.65 -0.20
C LYS A 390 4.60 -16.39 0.58
N GLU A 391 4.47 -16.56 1.88
CA GLU A 391 4.15 -15.51 2.84
C GLU A 391 5.28 -14.50 2.89
N GLU A 392 5.05 -13.32 2.32
CA GLU A 392 5.82 -12.11 2.61
C GLU A 392 5.41 -11.64 4.01
N ASN A 393 6.28 -11.87 4.99
CA ASN A 393 6.24 -11.20 6.29
C ASN A 393 6.44 -9.71 6.07
N ILE A 394 5.34 -8.97 5.91
CA ILE A 394 5.38 -7.51 5.97
C ILE A 394 5.46 -7.14 7.44
N ASN A 395 6.68 -6.77 7.87
CA ASN A 395 6.93 -6.06 9.11
C ASN A 395 5.97 -4.86 9.19
N VAL A 396 5.13 -4.89 10.21
CA VAL A 396 4.36 -3.73 10.64
C VAL A 396 5.33 -2.88 11.44
N GLU A 397 5.96 -1.89 10.82
CA GLU A 397 6.62 -0.83 11.56
C GLU A 397 5.55 0.10 12.14
N GLU A 398 5.26 -0.13 13.42
CA GLU A 398 4.72 0.86 14.33
C GLU A 398 5.73 2.00 14.52
N GLU A 399 5.21 3.22 14.49
CA GLU A 399 5.77 4.46 15.04
C GLU A 399 7.24 4.80 14.75
N ASP A 400 7.43 5.92 14.04
CA ASP A 400 8.63 6.76 14.06
C ASP A 400 9.08 7.04 15.51
N THR A 401 9.84 6.13 16.07
CA THR A 401 10.93 6.46 16.98
C THR A 401 12.19 6.04 16.25
N VAL A 402 12.92 7.01 15.71
CA VAL A 402 14.27 6.81 15.19
C VAL A 402 15.06 6.05 16.25
N ASP A 403 15.41 4.79 15.98
CA ASP A 403 16.26 4.00 16.86
C ASP A 403 17.68 4.60 16.76
N ASN A 404 17.91 5.67 17.53
CA ASN A 404 19.14 6.45 17.56
C ASN A 404 20.40 5.59 17.75
N ASP A 405 20.24 4.37 18.28
CA ASP A 405 21.29 3.37 18.49
C ASP A 405 21.72 2.66 17.18
N VAL A 406 20.83 2.48 16.20
CA VAL A 406 21.17 1.92 14.88
C VAL A 406 21.87 2.96 14.01
N LEU A 407 21.29 4.17 13.92
CA LEU A 407 21.89 5.26 13.16
C LEU A 407 23.28 5.62 13.70
N GLY A 408 23.44 5.63 15.03
CA GLY A 408 24.74 5.81 15.68
C GLY A 408 25.75 4.73 15.30
N PHE A 409 25.32 3.46 15.30
CA PHE A 409 26.16 2.34 14.90
C PHE A 409 26.63 2.42 13.44
N LEU A 410 25.74 2.78 12.51
CA LEU A 410 26.09 2.96 11.09
C LEU A 410 27.06 4.12 10.89
N LYS A 411 26.83 5.25 11.58
CA LYS A 411 27.74 6.41 11.53
C LYS A 411 29.14 6.07 12.03
N GLU A 412 29.23 5.26 13.08
CA GLU A 412 30.52 4.86 13.67
C GLU A 412 31.29 3.87 12.79
N ASN A 413 30.60 2.92 12.14
CA ASN A 413 31.26 1.78 11.49
C ASN A 413 31.30 1.88 9.94
N ILE A 414 30.47 2.73 9.32
CA ILE A 414 30.37 2.87 7.86
C ILE A 414 30.78 4.28 7.40
N SER A 415 29.98 5.29 7.75
CA SER A 415 30.25 6.68 7.37
C SER A 415 29.48 7.67 8.25
N PRO A 416 30.13 8.73 8.77
CA PRO A 416 29.47 9.72 9.63
C PRO A 416 28.37 10.54 8.92
N ASP A 417 28.36 10.52 7.58
CA ASP A 417 27.43 11.31 6.74
C ASP A 417 26.05 10.64 6.53
N ILE A 418 25.85 9.42 7.03
CA ILE A 418 24.57 8.68 6.90
C ILE A 418 23.44 9.45 7.61
N THR A 419 22.33 9.67 6.91
CA THR A 419 21.16 10.40 7.41
C THR A 419 20.05 9.46 7.91
N GLU A 420 18.99 10.02 8.52
CA GLU A 420 17.80 9.24 8.88
C GLU A 420 17.06 8.73 7.63
N GLU A 421 17.07 9.52 6.55
CA GLU A 421 16.53 9.11 5.26
C GLU A 421 17.31 7.94 4.64
N ASP A 422 18.64 7.95 4.75
CA ASP A 422 19.47 6.83 4.28
C ASP A 422 19.19 5.56 5.09
N LEU A 423 19.02 5.67 6.41
CA LEU A 423 18.63 4.54 7.25
C LEU A 423 17.29 3.94 6.80
N LYS A 424 16.27 4.77 6.54
CA LYS A 424 14.98 4.29 6.03
C LYS A 424 15.15 3.53 4.71
N ALA A 425 15.99 4.02 3.80
CA ALA A 425 16.28 3.32 2.55
C ALA A 425 17.01 1.99 2.78
N TYR A 426 17.96 1.92 3.71
CA TYR A 426 18.66 0.67 4.06
C TYR A 426 17.72 -0.35 4.70
N GLU A 427 16.74 0.10 5.47
CA GLU A 427 15.71 -0.75 6.07
C GLU A 427 14.79 -1.33 5.00
N GLU A 428 14.34 -0.51 4.05
CA GLU A 428 13.57 -0.97 2.89
C GLU A 428 14.33 -2.02 2.07
N ASP A 429 15.62 -1.79 1.80
CA ASP A 429 16.45 -2.73 1.04
C ASP A 429 16.76 -4.01 1.82
N LEU A 430 17.01 -3.92 3.13
CA LEU A 430 17.18 -5.10 3.97
C LEU A 430 15.91 -5.95 4.00
N ASP A 431 14.74 -5.32 4.07
CA ASP A 431 13.45 -6.02 3.99
C ASP A 431 13.34 -6.75 2.65
N VAL A 432 13.73 -6.13 1.53
CA VAL A 432 13.78 -6.78 0.22
C VAL A 432 14.74 -7.98 0.21
N TYR A 433 15.97 -7.82 0.71
CA TYR A 433 16.95 -8.91 0.78
C TYR A 433 16.47 -10.08 1.64
N SER A 434 15.69 -9.80 2.69
CA SER A 434 15.12 -10.81 3.57
C SER A 434 14.05 -11.70 2.89
N LEU A 435 13.45 -11.25 1.77
CA LEU A 435 12.43 -12.03 1.05
C LEU A 435 12.99 -13.27 0.35
N ASP A 436 14.29 -13.28 0.02
CA ASP A 436 14.94 -14.33 -0.79
C ASP A 436 15.73 -15.36 0.04
N VAL A 437 15.65 -15.28 1.38
CA VAL A 437 16.43 -16.13 2.31
C VAL A 437 15.56 -16.93 3.28
N ASP A 438 16.16 -17.89 3.99
CA ASP A 438 15.43 -18.72 4.97
C ASP A 438 15.20 -17.94 6.27
N ASN A 439 13.93 -17.64 6.54
CA ASN A 439 13.48 -16.89 7.71
C ASN A 439 13.47 -17.71 9.01
N ASN A 440 13.89 -18.99 8.98
CA ASN A 440 14.02 -19.83 10.18
C ASN A 440 15.40 -19.74 10.85
N THR A 441 16.32 -18.93 10.31
CA THR A 441 17.66 -18.74 10.88
C THR A 441 17.65 -17.62 11.92
N LEU A 442 18.58 -17.66 12.87
CA LEU A 442 18.77 -16.58 13.84
C LEU A 442 19.34 -15.30 13.18
N LEU A 443 19.70 -15.36 11.89
CA LEU A 443 20.31 -14.23 11.20
C LEU A 443 19.36 -13.03 11.05
N LEU A 444 18.05 -13.22 11.02
CA LEU A 444 17.07 -12.12 10.97
C LEU A 444 16.60 -11.67 12.36
N ASP A 445 17.18 -12.20 13.44
CA ASP A 445 16.86 -11.76 14.78
C ASP A 445 17.12 -10.26 14.94
N LYS A 446 16.28 -9.60 15.76
CA LYS A 446 16.37 -8.15 15.98
C LYS A 446 17.76 -7.74 16.47
N GLU A 447 18.43 -8.56 17.27
CA GLU A 447 19.77 -8.26 17.76
C GLU A 447 20.83 -8.25 16.64
N ASN A 448 20.62 -8.96 15.52
CA ASN A 448 21.53 -8.97 14.36
C ASN A 448 21.27 -7.85 13.35
N ARG A 449 20.15 -7.14 13.47
CA ARG A 449 19.67 -6.14 12.51
C ARG A 449 20.72 -5.05 12.21
N LYS A 450 21.51 -4.65 13.21
CA LYS A 450 22.60 -3.66 13.04
C LYS A 450 23.67 -4.11 12.06
N SER A 451 24.10 -5.37 12.14
CA SER A 451 25.15 -5.90 11.25
C SER A 451 24.65 -6.05 9.82
N LEU A 452 23.40 -6.46 9.64
CA LEU A 452 22.78 -6.59 8.32
C LEU A 452 22.59 -5.22 7.66
N LEU A 453 22.05 -4.23 8.38
CA LEU A 453 21.95 -2.86 7.90
C LEU A 453 23.32 -2.25 7.59
N ALA A 454 24.36 -2.60 8.36
CA ALA A 454 25.72 -2.17 8.08
C ALA A 454 26.27 -2.78 6.78
N MET A 455 25.86 -4.00 6.42
CA MET A 455 26.18 -4.60 5.11
C MET A 455 25.46 -3.88 3.96
N VAL A 456 24.17 -3.56 4.13
CA VAL A 456 23.41 -2.77 3.15
C VAL A 456 24.02 -1.38 2.98
N ALA A 457 24.29 -0.66 4.06
CA ALA A 457 24.95 0.64 4.00
C ALA A 457 26.34 0.56 3.32
N TYR A 458 27.11 -0.51 3.59
CA TYR A 458 28.38 -0.76 2.91
C TYR A 458 28.21 -0.97 1.40
N SER A 459 27.13 -1.64 0.98
CA SER A 459 26.84 -1.92 -0.41
C SER A 459 26.58 -0.62 -1.19
N TYR A 460 25.81 0.30 -0.61
CA TYR A 460 25.57 1.64 -1.13
C TYR A 460 26.84 2.47 -1.24
N GLN A 461 27.69 2.45 -0.20
CA GLN A 461 28.93 3.24 -0.19
C GLN A 461 29.94 2.78 -1.24
N ASN A 462 29.91 1.50 -1.61
CA ASN A 462 30.89 0.89 -2.52
C ASN A 462 30.29 0.52 -3.89
N ASP A 463 29.01 0.83 -4.12
CA ASP A 463 28.25 0.53 -5.34
C ASP A 463 28.35 -0.96 -5.75
N VAL A 464 28.01 -1.85 -4.81
CA VAL A 464 28.06 -3.30 -4.99
C VAL A 464 26.71 -3.93 -4.64
N SER A 465 26.32 -4.98 -5.36
CA SER A 465 25.09 -5.73 -5.08
C SER A 465 25.34 -6.82 -4.03
N LEU A 466 24.39 -6.99 -3.11
CA LEU A 466 24.40 -8.06 -2.12
C LEU A 466 23.57 -9.28 -2.53
N ASP A 467 22.75 -9.19 -3.59
CA ASP A 467 21.69 -10.14 -3.93
C ASP A 467 22.17 -11.60 -3.91
N GLU A 468 23.23 -11.92 -4.66
CA GLU A 468 23.75 -13.30 -4.74
C GLU A 468 24.45 -13.73 -3.44
N TRP A 469 25.19 -12.82 -2.81
CA TRP A 469 25.90 -13.13 -1.58
C TRP A 469 24.96 -13.33 -0.40
N PHE A 470 23.92 -12.53 -0.29
CA PHE A 470 22.94 -12.59 0.81
C PHE A 470 22.27 -13.98 0.82
N VAL A 471 21.87 -14.47 -0.36
CA VAL A 471 21.33 -15.82 -0.53
C VAL A 471 22.36 -16.92 -0.22
N ASP A 472 23.62 -16.77 -0.65
CA ASP A 472 24.69 -17.74 -0.35
C ASP A 472 25.05 -17.76 1.15
N PHE A 473 25.11 -16.60 1.79
CA PHE A 473 25.45 -16.44 3.19
C PHE A 473 24.43 -17.15 4.09
N PHE A 474 23.14 -16.93 3.85
CA PHE A 474 22.05 -17.56 4.60
C PHE A 474 21.92 -19.07 4.35
N LYS A 475 22.49 -19.60 3.26
CA LYS A 475 22.60 -21.06 3.05
C LYS A 475 23.73 -21.69 3.86
N ARG A 476 24.79 -20.92 4.15
CA ARG A 476 26.00 -21.41 4.83
C ARG A 476 26.01 -21.14 6.34
N LYS A 477 25.20 -20.19 6.80
CA LYS A 477 25.17 -19.70 8.18
C LYS A 477 23.74 -19.71 8.70
N ASP A 478 23.58 -20.08 9.96
CA ASP A 478 22.30 -20.15 10.68
C ASP A 478 22.24 -19.22 11.90
N SER A 479 23.36 -18.58 12.25
CA SER A 479 23.57 -17.80 13.47
C SER A 479 24.61 -16.69 13.28
N TYR A 480 24.64 -15.73 14.20
CA TYR A 480 25.49 -14.54 14.16
C TYR A 480 26.33 -14.36 15.44
N LEU A 481 27.39 -13.55 15.37
CA LEU A 481 28.18 -13.18 16.54
C LEU A 481 27.42 -12.11 17.35
N PHE A 482 27.39 -12.27 18.67
CA PHE A 482 26.66 -11.35 19.55
C PHE A 482 27.17 -9.90 19.48
N ASP A 483 28.49 -9.70 19.36
CA ASP A 483 29.08 -8.37 19.13
C ASP A 483 28.86 -7.94 17.68
N GLN A 484 27.97 -6.96 17.48
CA GLN A 484 27.52 -6.53 16.16
C GLN A 484 28.63 -5.91 15.31
N LYS A 485 29.65 -5.30 15.91
CA LYS A 485 30.78 -4.77 15.15
C LYS A 485 31.64 -5.89 14.58
N GLN A 486 31.99 -6.86 15.42
CA GLN A 486 32.74 -8.05 14.99
C GLN A 486 31.96 -8.89 13.98
N ASN A 487 30.63 -8.96 14.17
CA ASN A 487 29.75 -9.68 13.27
C ASN A 487 29.69 -9.02 11.88
N TYR A 488 29.48 -7.70 11.81
CA TYR A 488 29.56 -6.93 10.57
C TYR A 488 30.92 -7.11 9.87
N GLU A 489 32.04 -6.97 10.60
CA GLU A 489 33.38 -7.15 10.02
C GLU A 489 33.58 -8.57 9.45
N SER A 490 33.04 -9.59 10.11
CA SER A 490 33.05 -10.96 9.61
C SER A 490 32.19 -11.14 8.36
N MET A 491 30.99 -10.54 8.31
CA MET A 491 30.10 -10.58 7.14
C MET A 491 30.73 -9.89 5.93
N LYS A 492 31.32 -8.71 6.14
CA LYS A 492 32.02 -7.96 5.10
C LYS A 492 33.18 -8.75 4.52
N LYS A 493 33.99 -9.39 5.37
CA LYS A 493 35.10 -10.23 4.90
C LYS A 493 34.61 -11.42 4.07
N ASP A 494 33.53 -12.07 4.51
CA ASP A 494 32.92 -13.18 3.76
C ASP A 494 32.40 -12.72 2.39
N PHE A 495 31.77 -11.54 2.32
CA PHE A 495 31.36 -10.91 1.06
C PHE A 495 32.54 -10.61 0.12
N GLU A 496 33.63 -10.05 0.65
CA GLU A 496 34.84 -9.79 -0.13
C GLU A 496 35.48 -11.09 -0.67
N GLU A 497 35.45 -12.18 0.10
CA GLU A 497 35.91 -13.50 -0.34
C GLU A 497 34.98 -14.13 -1.40
N PHE A 498 33.66 -13.95 -1.26
CA PHE A 498 32.65 -14.41 -2.21
C PHE A 498 32.84 -13.73 -3.58
N THR A 499 32.97 -12.41 -3.59
CA THR A 499 33.16 -11.63 -4.83
C THR A 499 34.51 -11.92 -5.51
N GLN A 500 35.56 -12.24 -4.76
CA GLN A 500 36.84 -12.68 -5.32
C GLN A 500 36.78 -14.08 -5.97
N LYS A 501 35.96 -15.00 -5.45
CA LYS A 501 35.75 -16.32 -6.05
C LYS A 501 34.94 -16.24 -7.36
N GLY A 502 33.93 -15.37 -7.41
CA GLY A 502 33.16 -15.12 -8.64
C GLY A 502 34.01 -14.56 -9.79
N LYS A 503 34.99 -13.70 -9.49
CA LYS A 503 35.93 -13.14 -10.48
C LYS A 503 37.00 -14.11 -10.99
N ASN A 504 37.24 -15.23 -10.31
CA ASN A 504 38.20 -16.26 -10.74
C ASN A 504 37.51 -17.46 -11.44
N ALA A 505 36.18 -17.50 -11.44
CA ALA A 505 35.36 -18.52 -12.09
C ALA A 505 34.75 -18.06 -13.44
N ALA A 506 34.86 -16.77 -13.76
CA ALA A 506 34.64 -16.15 -15.06
C ALA A 506 35.99 -15.94 -15.78
#